data_AF-A0A8H3DYE7-F1
#
_entry.id   AF-A0A8H3DYE7-F1
#
_cell.length_a   1.000
_cell.length_b   1.000
_cell.length_c   1.000
_cell.angle_alpha   90.00
_cell.angle_beta   90.00
_cell.angle_gamma   90.00
#
_symmetry.space_group_name_H-M   'P 1'
#
loop_
_entity.id
_entity.type
_entity.pdbx_description
1 polymer ?
#
loop_
_entity_poly.entity_id
_entity_poly.type
_entity_poly.pdbx_seq_one_letter_code
_entity_poly.pdbx_strand_id
1 'polypeptide(L)'
;MAFSRGLTLTDLNDFITPSQACIKPVEEVKPQQQVENAASTQIGIDSAGVYYEESHHDSGRKKLQQAQISLNDCLACSGCITSAESVLISMQSHEEVLKVVESNPAPLHPDHKIFVMSIAPQCLASLAASVDPSATTRQMLRRVEAFASNTLGISHVYDTTFARHISLLEHTREFFERRTASTSSALSDDKPGDARLPMIASSCPGWVCYVEKAHPEMISFLSRTKSPQQVMGTLVKEWLAQRWGKPANLIYHVTVMPCYDKKLEASRQDFYNDILSTRDVDCVLTTTELEILMRDKAWDISAPIPDEDKVRLPSAENGVLPELVQHPGSSSGSYLQALIDSVSLSAKLPSV
;
A
#
# COMPACT_ATOMS: atom_id res chain seq x y z
N MET A 1 -20.09 14.42 10.11
CA MET A 1 -19.00 13.48 10.43
C MET A 1 -17.98 14.26 11.24
N ALA A 2 -17.96 14.06 12.55
CA ALA A 2 -16.98 14.71 13.41
C ALA A 2 -15.68 13.92 13.33
N PHE A 3 -14.67 14.51 12.68
CA PHE A 3 -13.31 13.98 12.68
C PHE A 3 -12.86 13.78 14.13
N SER A 4 -12.21 12.65 14.39
CA SER A 4 -11.70 12.26 15.70
C SER A 4 -11.01 13.44 16.39
N ARG A 5 -11.60 13.93 17.49
CA ARG A 5 -10.93 14.80 18.47
C ARG A 5 -9.97 14.00 19.36
N GLY A 6 -9.34 12.96 18.80
CA GLY A 6 -8.32 12.17 19.46
C GLY A 6 -7.03 12.95 19.56
N LEU A 7 -6.85 13.62 20.70
CA LEU A 7 -5.61 14.19 21.23
C LEU A 7 -5.08 15.45 20.51
N THR A 8 -5.76 16.59 20.71
CA THR A 8 -5.03 17.84 20.92
C THR A 8 -4.36 17.80 22.29
N LEU A 9 -3.31 16.99 22.45
CA LEU A 9 -2.38 17.10 23.56
C LEU A 9 -1.27 18.04 23.11
N THR A 10 -1.46 19.33 23.35
CA THR A 10 -0.46 20.37 23.05
C THR A 10 0.81 20.28 23.91
N ASP A 11 0.97 19.27 24.78
CA ASP A 11 2.10 19.18 25.72
C ASP A 11 2.58 17.74 26.06
N LEU A 12 2.33 16.74 25.21
CA LEU A 12 3.06 15.46 25.30
C LEU A 12 3.92 15.27 24.05
N ASN A 13 5.20 15.64 24.16
CA ASN A 13 6.21 15.29 23.15
C ASN A 13 6.54 13.79 23.25
N ASP A 14 5.63 12.93 22.79
CA ASP A 14 5.82 11.48 22.67
C ASP A 14 6.34 11.06 21.28
N PHE A 15 7.01 12.00 20.60
CA PHE A 15 7.78 11.70 19.41
C PHE A 15 9.12 11.09 19.82
N ILE A 16 9.52 10.02 19.14
CA ILE A 16 10.76 9.27 19.43
C ILE A 16 12.03 10.11 19.19
N THR A 17 11.90 11.27 18.52
CA THR A 17 13.00 12.21 18.26
C THR A 17 12.42 13.63 18.29
N PRO A 18 13.15 14.67 18.75
CA PRO A 18 12.67 16.06 18.62
C PRO A 18 12.26 16.32 17.18
N SER A 19 11.11 16.99 16.99
CA SER A 19 10.52 17.30 15.68
C SER A 19 11.49 18.11 14.81
N GLN A 20 12.39 17.40 14.14
CA GLN A 20 13.17 17.94 13.04
C GLN A 20 12.15 18.22 11.93
N ALA A 21 12.18 19.42 11.34
CA ALA A 21 11.37 19.72 10.17
C ALA A 21 11.54 18.58 9.16
N CYS A 22 10.44 17.89 8.80
CA CYS A 22 10.42 16.65 8.03
C CYS A 22 10.90 16.79 6.58
N ILE A 23 11.46 17.95 6.26
CA ILE A 23 12.25 18.19 5.08
C ILE A 23 13.62 18.52 5.67
N LYS A 24 14.50 17.52 5.79
CA LYS A 24 15.90 17.85 5.54
C LYS A 24 15.93 18.16 4.05
N PRO A 25 16.16 19.42 3.63
CA PRO A 25 16.66 19.62 2.28
C PRO A 25 17.81 18.62 2.14
N VAL A 26 17.97 18.02 0.96
CA VAL A 26 19.27 17.42 0.66
C VAL A 26 20.27 18.53 0.94
N GLU A 27 21.02 18.40 2.04
CA GLU A 27 22.08 19.32 2.34
C GLU A 27 23.08 19.06 1.24
N GLU A 28 22.99 19.87 0.18
CA GLU A 28 24.12 20.12 -0.68
C GLU A 28 25.22 20.54 0.28
N VAL A 29 26.12 19.62 0.59
CA VAL A 29 27.45 19.95 1.06
C VAL A 29 28.03 20.76 -0.07
N LYS A 30 27.74 22.07 -0.09
CA LYS A 30 28.27 22.98 -1.09
C LYS A 30 29.78 22.98 -0.88
N PRO A 31 30.59 22.43 -1.80
CA PRO A 31 31.95 22.91 -1.90
C PRO A 31 31.80 24.39 -2.26
N GLN A 32 32.49 25.25 -1.52
CA GLN A 32 32.52 26.65 -1.87
C GLN A 32 33.05 26.80 -3.31
N GLN A 33 32.18 27.37 -4.14
CA GLN A 33 32.43 28.16 -5.35
C GLN A 33 32.64 27.46 -6.72
N GLN A 34 31.78 27.96 -7.62
CA GLN A 34 31.85 28.12 -9.07
C GLN A 34 31.47 26.95 -9.98
N VAL A 35 30.42 27.23 -10.76
CA VAL A 35 29.86 26.43 -11.84
C VAL A 35 30.87 26.38 -12.99
N GLU A 36 31.37 25.19 -13.29
CA GLU A 36 31.59 24.67 -14.64
C GLU A 36 31.75 23.14 -14.53
N ASN A 37 30.92 22.41 -15.28
CA ASN A 37 30.86 20.95 -15.44
C ASN A 37 29.88 20.17 -14.53
N ALA A 38 28.96 19.51 -15.21
CA ALA A 38 28.01 18.54 -14.68
C ALA A 38 28.71 17.35 -13.98
N ALA A 39 27.99 16.73 -13.04
CA ALA A 39 28.38 15.62 -12.17
C ALA A 39 29.56 14.76 -12.66
N SER A 40 30.64 14.74 -11.90
CA SER A 40 31.87 13.98 -12.20
C SER A 40 31.80 12.48 -11.90
N THR A 41 30.62 11.95 -11.53
CA THR A 41 30.42 10.55 -11.14
C THR A 41 29.20 9.95 -11.82
N GLN A 42 29.39 8.80 -12.49
CA GLN A 42 28.34 8.00 -13.12
C GLN A 42 28.12 6.70 -12.33
N ILE A 43 26.87 6.28 -12.20
CA ILE A 43 26.54 4.97 -11.61
C ILE A 43 26.43 3.95 -12.75
N GLY A 44 27.34 2.98 -12.78
CA GLY A 44 27.32 1.84 -13.70
C GLY A 44 26.79 0.57 -13.03
N ILE A 45 26.34 -0.37 -13.84
CA ILE A 45 25.92 -1.72 -13.43
C ILE A 45 26.80 -2.70 -14.20
N ASP A 46 27.47 -3.62 -13.50
CA ASP A 46 28.29 -4.62 -14.16
C ASP A 46 27.45 -5.80 -14.71
N SER A 47 28.10 -6.71 -15.44
CA SER A 47 27.46 -7.91 -16.00
C SER A 47 26.91 -8.88 -14.94
N ALA A 48 27.20 -8.66 -13.66
CA ALA A 48 26.68 -9.41 -12.52
C ALA A 48 25.59 -8.63 -11.75
N GLY A 49 25.15 -7.48 -12.25
CA GLY A 49 24.10 -6.65 -11.63
C GLY A 49 24.57 -5.79 -10.46
N VAL A 50 25.89 -5.65 -10.26
CA VAL A 50 26.45 -4.89 -9.14
C VAL A 50 26.62 -3.42 -9.53
N TYR A 51 26.07 -2.52 -8.70
CA TYR A 51 26.17 -1.07 -8.90
C TYR A 51 27.54 -0.53 -8.45
N TYR A 52 28.17 0.29 -9.28
CA TYR A 52 29.44 0.95 -8.99
C TYR A 52 29.40 2.43 -9.39
N GLU A 53 30.14 3.24 -8.65
CA GLU A 53 30.41 4.63 -8.97
C GLU A 53 31.70 4.71 -9.79
N GLU A 54 31.65 5.39 -10.93
CA GLU A 54 32.77 5.63 -11.84
C GLU A 54 33.01 7.14 -11.92
N SER A 55 34.17 7.60 -11.46
CA SER A 55 34.53 9.01 -11.52
C SER A 55 35.32 9.30 -12.80
N HIS A 56 35.01 10.41 -13.48
CA HIS A 56 35.70 10.78 -14.72
C HIS A 56 37.19 11.13 -14.52
N HIS A 57 37.62 11.33 -13.27
CA HIS A 57 38.98 11.75 -12.92
C HIS A 57 39.84 10.66 -12.26
N ASP A 58 39.27 9.53 -11.86
CA ASP A 58 40.02 8.44 -11.24
C ASP A 58 39.59 7.10 -11.83
N SER A 59 40.54 6.25 -12.25
CA SER A 59 40.26 4.94 -12.85
C SER A 59 39.74 3.90 -11.83
N GLY A 60 39.25 4.35 -10.67
CA GLY A 60 38.78 3.53 -9.58
C GLY A 60 37.27 3.32 -9.66
N ARG A 61 36.84 2.09 -9.93
CA ARG A 61 35.44 1.67 -9.72
C ARG A 61 35.19 1.48 -8.23
N LYS A 62 34.32 2.29 -7.64
CA LYS A 62 33.91 2.12 -6.24
C LYS A 62 32.59 1.35 -6.20
N LYS A 63 32.62 0.12 -5.68
CA LYS A 63 31.40 -0.66 -5.45
C LYS A 63 30.49 0.10 -4.49
N LEU A 64 29.26 0.38 -4.91
CA LEU A 64 28.27 1.01 -4.05
C LEU A 64 27.88 0.01 -2.96
N GLN A 65 27.92 0.48 -1.71
CA GLN A 65 27.42 -0.31 -0.59
C GLN A 65 25.89 -0.36 -0.67
N GLN A 66 25.32 -1.51 -0.33
CA GLN A 66 23.89 -1.65 -0.19
C GLN A 66 23.41 -0.69 0.90
N ALA A 67 22.52 0.24 0.54
CA ALA A 67 21.93 1.16 1.49
C ALA A 67 21.20 0.35 2.58
N GLN A 68 21.53 0.62 3.85
CA GLN A 68 20.75 0.12 4.96
C GLN A 68 19.63 1.10 5.21
N ILE A 69 18.39 0.61 5.13
CA ILE A 69 17.18 1.41 5.33
C ILE A 69 16.64 1.07 6.71
N SER A 70 16.56 2.06 7.59
CA SER A 70 15.92 1.91 8.91
C SER A 70 14.40 2.07 8.79
N LEU A 71 13.66 1.67 9.84
CA LEU A 71 12.21 1.90 9.87
C LEU A 71 11.86 3.39 9.73
N ASN A 72 12.67 4.29 10.29
CA ASN A 72 12.48 5.73 10.17
C ASN A 72 12.69 6.25 8.74
N ASP A 73 13.51 5.56 7.94
CA ASP A 73 13.71 5.85 6.52
C ASP A 73 12.57 5.29 5.65
N CYS A 74 11.91 4.23 6.12
CA CYS A 74 10.79 3.56 5.45
C CYS A 74 9.42 4.24 5.66
N LEU A 75 9.29 5.05 6.71
CA LEU A 75 8.06 5.78 7.01
C LEU A 75 8.12 7.13 6.31
N ALA A 76 7.07 7.50 5.56
CA ALA A 76 7.04 8.78 4.87
C ALA A 76 7.06 9.97 5.83
N CYS A 77 6.77 9.73 7.12
CA CYS A 77 6.80 10.73 8.17
C CYS A 77 8.12 10.67 8.96
N SER A 78 9.24 11.08 8.34
CA SER A 78 10.56 11.13 8.99
C SER A 78 10.50 12.02 10.25
N GLY A 79 10.40 11.38 11.42
CA GLY A 79 10.34 12.03 12.73
C GLY A 79 8.94 12.36 13.29
N CYS A 80 7.84 11.98 12.61
CA CYS A 80 6.47 12.20 13.15
C CYS A 80 5.81 10.95 13.71
N ILE A 81 6.50 9.82 13.76
CA ILE A 81 5.99 8.60 14.37
C ILE A 81 6.08 8.71 15.89
N THR A 82 4.94 8.51 16.54
CA THR A 82 4.80 8.44 18.00
C THR A 82 5.23 7.07 18.53
N SER A 83 5.52 6.99 19.83
CA SER A 83 5.76 5.71 20.51
C SER A 83 4.59 4.74 20.32
N ALA A 84 3.35 5.23 20.38
CA ALA A 84 2.14 4.43 20.16
C ALA A 84 2.07 3.86 18.72
N GLU A 85 2.37 4.67 17.70
CA GLU A 85 2.40 4.22 16.29
C GLU A 85 3.48 3.17 16.04
N SER A 86 4.63 3.27 16.71
CA SER A 86 5.69 2.24 16.65
C SER A 86 5.22 0.89 17.20
N VAL A 87 4.44 0.92 18.28
CA VAL A 87 3.82 -0.29 18.85
C VAL A 87 2.78 -0.86 17.87
N LEU A 88 1.93 -0.03 17.26
CA LEU A 88 0.95 -0.46 16.26
C LEU A 88 1.60 -1.15 15.04
N ILE A 89 2.75 -0.63 14.59
CA ILE A 89 3.55 -1.25 13.52
C ILE A 89 4.12 -2.59 13.99
N SER A 90 4.70 -2.64 15.19
CA SER A 90 5.37 -3.85 15.71
C SER A 90 4.40 -4.98 16.05
N MET A 91 3.16 -4.66 16.45
CA MET A 91 2.11 -5.66 16.72
C MET A 91 1.63 -6.39 15.47
N GLN A 92 1.89 -5.85 14.28
CA GLN A 92 1.57 -6.48 13.01
C GLN A 92 2.84 -7.10 12.45
N SER A 93 2.94 -8.42 12.45
CA SER A 93 4.14 -9.13 12.00
C SER A 93 3.81 -10.52 11.48
N HIS A 94 4.80 -11.14 10.83
CA HIS A 94 4.69 -12.53 10.39
C HIS A 94 4.55 -13.50 11.58
N GLU A 95 5.15 -13.18 12.74
CA GLU A 95 4.99 -13.95 13.98
C GLU A 95 3.55 -13.90 14.49
N GLU A 96 2.89 -12.73 14.47
CA GLU A 96 1.48 -12.61 14.86
C GLU A 96 0.58 -13.40 13.90
N VAL A 97 0.84 -13.33 12.59
CA VAL A 97 0.10 -14.14 11.61
C VAL A 97 0.25 -15.64 11.91
N LEU A 98 1.48 -16.12 12.15
CA LEU A 98 1.72 -17.52 12.50
C LEU A 98 1.00 -17.93 13.78
N LYS A 99 1.09 -17.12 14.83
CA LYS A 99 0.41 -17.36 16.10
C LYS A 99 -1.12 -17.45 15.93
N VAL A 100 -1.72 -16.56 15.15
CA VAL A 100 -3.18 -16.59 14.89
C VAL A 100 -3.56 -17.82 14.08
N VAL A 101 -2.76 -18.20 13.08
CA VAL A 101 -2.96 -19.42 12.29
C VAL A 101 -2.85 -20.68 13.16
N GLU A 102 -1.80 -20.80 13.98
CA GLU A 102 -1.55 -21.96 14.84
C GLU A 102 -2.58 -22.11 15.97
N SER A 103 -3.11 -20.98 16.46
CA SER A 103 -4.17 -20.96 17.48
C SER A 103 -5.60 -21.11 16.92
N ASN A 104 -5.76 -21.18 15.59
CA ASN A 104 -7.07 -21.30 14.97
C ASN A 104 -7.72 -22.65 15.35
N PRO A 105 -8.94 -22.68 15.89
CA PRO A 105 -9.58 -23.94 16.27
C PRO A 105 -9.89 -24.81 15.05
N ALA A 106 -10.31 -26.06 15.28
CA ALA A 106 -10.63 -27.00 14.19
C ALA A 106 -11.76 -26.47 13.27
N PRO A 107 -11.81 -26.87 11.97
CA PRO A 107 -12.76 -26.32 10.98
C PRO A 107 -14.26 -26.36 11.35
N LEU A 108 -14.67 -27.29 12.21
CA LEU A 108 -16.06 -27.43 12.66
C LEU A 108 -16.40 -26.56 13.88
N HIS A 109 -15.40 -25.90 14.47
CA HIS A 109 -15.59 -25.03 15.63
C HIS A 109 -16.30 -23.73 15.21
N PRO A 110 -17.24 -23.19 16.02
CA PRO A 110 -17.95 -21.95 15.69
C PRO A 110 -17.01 -20.76 15.48
N ASP A 111 -15.92 -20.70 16.24
CA ASP A 111 -14.92 -19.62 16.15
C ASP A 111 -13.79 -19.89 15.14
N HIS A 112 -13.93 -20.91 14.28
CA HIS A 112 -12.94 -21.18 13.24
C HIS A 112 -12.86 -20.04 12.24
N LYS A 113 -11.68 -19.45 12.10
CA LYS A 113 -11.43 -18.35 11.20
C LYS A 113 -11.06 -18.85 9.80
N ILE A 114 -11.58 -18.14 8.79
CA ILE A 114 -11.12 -18.25 7.41
C ILE A 114 -10.00 -17.23 7.21
N PHE A 115 -8.85 -17.69 6.73
CA PHE A 115 -7.74 -16.80 6.42
C PHE A 115 -7.77 -16.36 4.96
N VAL A 116 -7.52 -15.07 4.75
CA VAL A 116 -7.42 -14.45 3.43
C VAL A 116 -6.13 -13.64 3.38
N MET A 117 -5.34 -13.81 2.32
CA MET A 117 -4.15 -13.01 2.07
C MET A 117 -4.32 -12.16 0.79
N SER A 118 -4.10 -10.85 0.89
CA SER A 118 -4.12 -9.97 -0.28
C SER A 118 -2.76 -9.32 -0.50
N ILE A 119 -2.17 -9.49 -1.68
CA ILE A 119 -0.82 -8.99 -2.00
C ILE A 119 -0.83 -7.82 -2.98
N ALA A 120 -0.06 -6.77 -2.68
CA ALA A 120 0.12 -5.66 -3.61
C ALA A 120 0.94 -6.09 -4.83
N PRO A 121 0.61 -5.60 -6.04
CA PRO A 121 1.37 -5.95 -7.25
C PRO A 121 2.83 -5.48 -7.17
N GLN A 122 3.12 -4.42 -6.40
CA GLN A 122 4.49 -3.99 -6.12
C GLN A 122 5.28 -5.05 -5.34
N CYS A 123 4.66 -5.73 -4.38
CA CYS A 123 5.31 -6.82 -3.65
C CYS A 123 5.64 -7.97 -4.57
N LEU A 124 4.74 -8.34 -5.48
CA LEU A 124 4.98 -9.37 -6.49
C LEU A 124 6.14 -9.00 -7.42
N ALA A 125 6.19 -7.74 -7.87
CA ALA A 125 7.29 -7.25 -8.69
C ALA A 125 8.63 -7.24 -7.93
N SER A 126 8.63 -6.83 -6.65
CA SER A 126 9.83 -6.87 -5.80
C SER A 126 10.32 -8.30 -5.54
N LEU A 127 9.40 -9.25 -5.30
CA LEU A 127 9.74 -10.66 -5.13
C LEU A 127 10.30 -11.27 -6.42
N ALA A 128 9.70 -10.95 -7.59
CA ALA A 128 10.27 -11.37 -8.88
C ALA A 128 11.70 -10.83 -9.03
N ALA A 129 11.89 -9.53 -8.83
CA ALA A 129 13.20 -8.88 -8.96
C ALA A 129 14.26 -9.45 -7.99
N SER A 130 13.87 -9.96 -6.81
CA SER A 130 14.82 -10.51 -5.84
C SER A 130 15.27 -11.94 -6.16
N VAL A 131 14.49 -12.72 -6.91
CA VAL A 131 14.80 -14.13 -7.21
C VAL A 131 15.13 -14.40 -8.67
N ASP A 132 14.37 -13.82 -9.59
CA ASP A 132 14.54 -13.97 -11.03
C ASP A 132 13.86 -12.79 -11.74
N PRO A 133 14.63 -11.84 -12.30
CA PRO A 133 14.09 -10.71 -13.04
C PRO A 133 13.21 -11.08 -14.25
N SER A 134 13.29 -12.33 -14.75
CA SER A 134 12.45 -12.83 -15.83
C SER A 134 11.09 -13.38 -15.36
N ALA A 135 10.94 -13.64 -14.06
CA ALA A 135 9.70 -14.14 -13.51
C ALA A 135 8.59 -13.10 -13.58
N THR A 136 7.41 -13.53 -14.03
CA THR A 136 6.25 -12.66 -14.14
C THR A 136 5.56 -12.47 -12.78
N THR A 137 4.83 -11.37 -12.61
CA THR A 137 3.99 -11.15 -11.42
C THR A 137 2.94 -12.25 -11.24
N ARG A 138 2.51 -12.90 -12.32
CA ARG A 138 1.61 -14.05 -12.29
C ARG A 138 2.26 -15.28 -11.68
N GLN A 139 3.46 -15.63 -12.11
CA GLN A 139 4.21 -16.73 -11.54
C GLN A 139 4.48 -16.49 -10.06
N MET A 140 4.90 -15.27 -9.69
CA MET A 140 5.08 -14.89 -8.30
C MET A 140 3.79 -15.00 -7.49
N LEU A 141 2.65 -14.55 -8.04
CA LEU A 141 1.36 -14.69 -7.36
C LEU A 141 1.08 -16.17 -7.09
N ARG A 142 1.19 -17.05 -8.10
CA ARG A 142 0.97 -18.49 -7.93
C ARG A 142 1.90 -19.14 -6.91
N ARG A 143 3.17 -18.75 -6.86
CA ARG A 143 4.12 -19.25 -5.85
C ARG A 143 3.76 -18.79 -4.44
N VAL A 144 3.30 -17.55 -4.28
CA VAL A 144 2.75 -17.04 -3.01
C VAL A 144 1.47 -17.80 -2.63
N GLU A 145 0.58 -18.11 -3.58
CA GLU A 145 -0.61 -18.93 -3.34
C GLU A 145 -0.25 -20.32 -2.84
N ALA A 146 0.71 -20.98 -3.49
CA ALA A 146 1.16 -22.31 -3.11
C ALA A 146 1.79 -22.31 -1.72
N PHE A 147 2.61 -21.31 -1.39
CA PHE A 147 3.14 -21.13 -0.05
C PHE A 147 2.03 -20.95 0.99
N ALA A 148 1.12 -20.01 0.76
CA ALA A 148 0.03 -19.68 1.65
C ALA A 148 -0.86 -20.91 1.92
N SER A 149 -1.22 -21.67 0.88
CA SER A 149 -2.06 -22.85 1.00
C SER A 149 -1.32 -24.03 1.63
N ASN A 150 -0.14 -24.38 1.11
CA ASN A 150 0.55 -25.63 1.48
C ASN A 150 1.27 -25.52 2.83
N THR A 151 1.67 -24.31 3.23
CA THR A 151 2.51 -24.09 4.41
C THR A 151 1.76 -23.38 5.52
N LEU A 152 0.87 -22.44 5.20
CA LEU A 152 0.13 -21.66 6.20
C LEU A 152 -1.35 -22.07 6.34
N GLY A 153 -1.88 -22.92 5.45
CA GLY A 153 -3.30 -23.27 5.43
C GLY A 153 -4.22 -22.12 5.02
N ILE A 154 -3.70 -21.11 4.34
CA ILE A 154 -4.45 -19.95 3.83
C ILE A 154 -4.87 -20.25 2.38
N SER A 155 -6.12 -20.66 2.21
CA SER A 155 -6.65 -21.08 0.89
C SER A 155 -7.07 -19.93 -0.03
N HIS A 156 -7.25 -18.73 0.52
CA HIS A 156 -7.74 -17.58 -0.23
C HIS A 156 -6.63 -16.54 -0.37
N VAL A 157 -6.12 -16.38 -1.58
CA VAL A 157 -5.05 -15.44 -1.90
C VAL A 157 -5.46 -14.64 -3.12
N TYR A 158 -5.31 -13.32 -3.04
CA TYR A 158 -5.72 -12.38 -4.07
C TYR A 158 -4.65 -11.32 -4.25
N ASP A 159 -4.56 -10.71 -5.43
CA ASP A 159 -3.82 -9.47 -5.59
C ASP A 159 -4.75 -8.25 -5.42
N THR A 160 -4.18 -7.09 -5.12
CA THR A 160 -4.97 -5.86 -4.85
C THR A 160 -5.29 -5.03 -6.11
N THR A 161 -5.02 -5.52 -7.32
CA THR A 161 -5.26 -4.74 -8.54
C THR A 161 -6.74 -4.51 -8.82
N PHE A 162 -7.62 -5.46 -8.53
CA PHE A 162 -9.06 -5.24 -8.67
C PHE A 162 -9.58 -4.23 -7.63
N ALA A 163 -9.09 -4.27 -6.40
CA ALA A 163 -9.39 -3.23 -5.41
C ALA A 163 -8.87 -1.85 -5.86
N ARG A 164 -7.68 -1.79 -6.48
CA ARG A 164 -7.16 -0.57 -7.12
C ARG A 164 -8.07 -0.09 -8.24
N HIS A 165 -8.60 -0.98 -9.06
CA HIS A 165 -9.54 -0.64 -10.13
C HIS A 165 -10.74 0.13 -9.57
N ILE A 166 -11.36 -0.40 -8.50
CA ILE A 166 -12.47 0.25 -7.80
C ILE A 166 -12.03 1.60 -7.21
N SER A 167 -10.88 1.66 -6.52
CA SER A 167 -10.36 2.94 -6.02
C SER A 167 -10.18 3.99 -7.13
N LEU A 168 -9.73 3.60 -8.33
CA LEU A 168 -9.54 4.55 -9.44
C LEU A 168 -10.87 5.04 -10.01
N LEU A 169 -11.88 4.16 -10.09
CA LEU A 169 -13.24 4.53 -10.50
C LEU A 169 -13.86 5.52 -9.51
N GLU A 170 -13.81 5.23 -8.21
CA GLU A 170 -14.35 6.12 -7.18
C GLU A 170 -13.59 7.44 -7.08
N HIS A 171 -12.26 7.41 -7.24
CA HIS A 171 -11.44 8.63 -7.27
C HIS A 171 -11.80 9.53 -8.47
N THR A 172 -12.04 8.91 -9.63
CA THR A 172 -12.48 9.62 -10.84
C THR A 172 -13.88 10.20 -10.65
N ARG A 173 -14.80 9.42 -10.09
CA ARG A 173 -16.16 9.86 -9.78
C ARG A 173 -16.14 11.06 -8.84
N GLU A 174 -15.40 10.97 -7.74
CA GLU A 174 -15.25 12.05 -6.78
C GLU A 174 -14.70 13.34 -7.43
N PHE A 175 -13.72 13.22 -8.32
CA PHE A 175 -13.20 14.37 -9.05
C PHE A 175 -14.30 15.10 -9.85
N PHE A 176 -15.13 14.36 -10.59
CA PHE A 176 -16.21 14.96 -11.38
C PHE A 176 -17.33 15.53 -10.50
N GLU A 177 -17.64 14.91 -9.37
CA GLU A 177 -18.56 15.45 -8.36
C GLU A 177 -18.06 16.80 -7.84
N ARG A 178 -16.79 16.88 -7.41
CA ARG A 178 -16.17 18.13 -6.94
C ARG A 178 -16.08 19.19 -8.04
N ARG A 179 -15.72 18.80 -9.27
CA ARG A 179 -15.65 19.71 -10.42
C ARG A 179 -17.00 20.32 -10.73
N THR A 180 -18.05 19.51 -10.81
CA THR A 180 -19.41 19.98 -11.08
C THR A 180 -19.85 20.96 -9.99
N ALA A 181 -19.66 20.58 -8.72
CA ALA A 181 -19.98 21.42 -7.57
C ALA A 181 -19.21 22.76 -7.57
N SER A 182 -17.96 22.78 -8.02
CA SER A 182 -17.15 24.01 -8.13
C SER A 182 -17.62 24.97 -9.23
N THR A 183 -18.24 24.45 -10.29
CA THR A 183 -18.73 25.25 -11.43
C THR A 183 -20.14 25.78 -11.23
N SER A 184 -20.98 25.07 -10.47
CA SER A 184 -22.23 25.59 -9.97
C SER A 184 -21.94 26.53 -8.80
N SER A 185 -22.37 27.80 -8.84
CA SER A 185 -22.26 28.80 -7.77
C SER A 185 -23.03 28.45 -6.47
N ALA A 186 -23.27 27.16 -6.23
CA ALA A 186 -23.85 26.55 -5.04
C ALA A 186 -22.80 26.27 -3.93
N LEU A 187 -21.68 26.99 -3.94
CA LEU A 187 -20.78 27.06 -2.80
C LEU A 187 -21.46 27.93 -1.73
N SER A 188 -22.40 27.33 -0.98
CA SER A 188 -22.74 27.85 0.34
C SER A 188 -21.52 27.66 1.24
N ASP A 189 -21.04 28.73 1.87
CA ASP A 189 -19.91 28.74 2.81
C ASP A 189 -20.08 27.77 4.00
N ASP A 190 -21.27 27.19 4.19
CA ASP A 190 -21.65 26.38 5.35
C ASP A 190 -21.46 24.86 5.21
N LYS A 191 -20.91 24.33 4.10
CA LYS A 191 -20.57 22.89 4.01
C LYS A 191 -19.06 22.64 4.12
N PRO A 192 -18.54 22.33 5.31
CA PRO A 192 -17.13 22.00 5.46
C PRO A 192 -16.81 20.68 4.73
N GLY A 193 -15.95 20.76 3.71
CA GLY A 193 -15.11 19.64 3.27
C GLY A 193 -15.48 18.87 1.99
N ASP A 194 -16.66 19.04 1.39
CA ASP A 194 -17.12 18.07 0.38
C ASP A 194 -16.88 18.43 -1.10
N ALA A 195 -16.46 19.66 -1.43
CA ALA A 195 -16.43 20.13 -2.82
C ALA A 195 -15.22 21.01 -3.19
N ARG A 196 -14.07 20.82 -2.55
CA ARG A 196 -12.88 21.67 -2.80
C ARG A 196 -11.95 21.08 -3.84
N LEU A 197 -11.52 21.95 -4.76
CA LEU A 197 -10.43 21.73 -5.69
C LEU A 197 -9.22 22.60 -5.29
N PRO A 198 -7.98 22.13 -5.48
CA PRO A 198 -7.58 20.89 -6.14
C PRO A 198 -7.94 19.62 -5.34
N MET A 199 -8.22 18.51 -6.01
CA MET A 199 -8.39 17.21 -5.34
C MET A 199 -7.04 16.51 -5.27
N ILE A 200 -6.65 16.06 -4.07
CA ILE A 200 -5.37 15.40 -3.81
C ILE A 200 -5.62 13.93 -3.50
N ALA A 201 -4.84 13.03 -4.10
CA ALA A 201 -4.96 11.59 -3.83
C ALA A 201 -4.64 11.25 -2.36
N SER A 202 -5.35 10.26 -1.82
CA SER A 202 -5.25 9.83 -0.42
C SER A 202 -4.85 8.35 -0.26
N SER A 203 -4.45 7.69 -1.36
CA SER A 203 -4.13 6.26 -1.35
C SER A 203 -2.80 5.92 -0.65
N CYS A 204 -1.94 6.91 -0.46
CA CYS A 204 -0.68 6.82 0.28
C CYS A 204 -0.90 7.20 1.75
N PRO A 205 -0.84 6.25 2.70
CA PRO A 205 -1.07 6.55 4.12
C PRO A 205 0.00 7.47 4.70
N GLY A 206 1.25 7.36 4.26
CA GLY A 206 2.31 8.28 4.67
C GLY A 206 2.01 9.75 4.33
N TRP A 207 1.47 10.00 3.14
CA TRP A 207 0.98 11.32 2.73
C TRP A 207 -0.19 11.80 3.59
N VAL A 208 -1.17 10.93 3.86
CA VAL A 208 -2.31 11.27 4.71
C VAL A 208 -1.84 11.63 6.12
N CYS A 209 -0.96 10.83 6.72
CA CYS A 209 -0.39 11.12 8.03
C CYS A 209 0.42 12.42 8.04
N TYR A 210 1.19 12.70 6.99
CA TYR A 210 1.90 13.97 6.85
C TYR A 210 0.93 15.16 6.82
N VAL A 211 -0.14 15.08 6.02
CA VAL A 211 -1.18 16.13 5.96
C VAL A 211 -1.85 16.32 7.32
N GLU A 212 -2.24 15.24 8.00
CA GLU A 212 -2.90 15.31 9.31
C GLU A 212 -2.03 15.99 10.37
N LYS A 213 -0.71 15.75 10.35
CA LYS A 213 0.22 16.25 11.38
C LYS A 213 0.80 17.62 11.05
N ALA A 214 1.14 17.87 9.79
CA ALA A 214 1.86 19.08 9.36
C ALA A 214 0.97 20.12 8.70
N HIS A 215 -0.11 19.70 8.03
CA HIS A 215 -0.93 20.55 7.17
C HIS A 215 -2.43 20.26 7.28
N PRO A 216 -3.03 20.37 8.47
CA PRO A 216 -4.45 20.01 8.69
C PRO A 216 -5.41 20.83 7.81
N GLU A 217 -5.01 22.03 7.35
CA GLU A 217 -5.75 22.84 6.38
C GLU A 217 -5.95 22.12 5.02
N MET A 218 -5.05 21.20 4.67
CA MET A 218 -5.11 20.44 3.41
C MET A 218 -6.07 19.24 3.46
N ILE A 219 -6.56 18.84 4.65
CA ILE A 219 -7.45 17.67 4.81
C ILE A 219 -8.68 17.77 3.91
N SER A 220 -9.27 18.96 3.77
CA SER A 220 -10.45 19.19 2.92
C SER A 220 -10.22 18.97 1.41
N PHE A 221 -8.96 18.92 0.97
CA PHE A 221 -8.58 18.67 -0.41
C PHE A 221 -8.25 17.20 -0.67
N LEU A 222 -8.06 16.37 0.38
CA LEU A 222 -7.84 14.94 0.23
C LEU A 222 -9.08 14.25 -0.34
N SER A 223 -8.86 13.30 -1.25
CA SER A 223 -9.88 12.40 -1.79
C SER A 223 -10.45 11.55 -0.65
N ARG A 224 -11.78 11.40 -0.64
CA ARG A 224 -12.51 10.54 0.31
C ARG A 224 -12.40 9.05 -0.06
N THR A 225 -11.84 8.76 -1.22
CA THR A 225 -11.72 7.40 -1.73
C THR A 225 -10.73 6.58 -0.88
N LYS A 226 -11.17 5.41 -0.40
CA LYS A 226 -10.32 4.45 0.33
C LYS A 226 -9.13 3.99 -0.54
N SER A 227 -8.00 3.72 0.10
CA SER A 227 -6.85 3.12 -0.59
C SER A 227 -7.16 1.69 -1.07
N PRO A 228 -6.39 1.13 -2.02
CA PRO A 228 -6.64 -0.22 -2.52
C PRO A 228 -6.57 -1.30 -1.44
N GLN A 229 -5.76 -1.08 -0.38
CA GLN A 229 -5.72 -1.98 0.78
C GLN A 229 -7.09 -2.03 1.47
N GLN A 230 -7.66 -0.86 1.76
CA GLN A 230 -8.91 -0.77 2.53
C GLN A 230 -10.13 -1.11 1.66
N VAL A 231 -10.10 -0.79 0.37
CA VAL A 231 -11.09 -1.30 -0.59
C VAL A 231 -11.05 -2.82 -0.65
N MET A 232 -9.86 -3.44 -0.66
CA MET A 232 -9.74 -4.89 -0.60
C MET A 232 -10.30 -5.45 0.71
N GLY A 233 -10.05 -4.79 1.84
CA GLY A 233 -10.65 -5.15 3.12
C GLY A 233 -12.17 -5.15 3.08
N THR A 234 -12.79 -4.10 2.52
CA THR A 234 -14.25 -4.06 2.31
C THR A 234 -14.73 -5.18 1.38
N LEU A 235 -14.02 -5.48 0.28
CA LEU A 235 -14.36 -6.61 -0.59
C LEU A 235 -14.29 -7.96 0.15
N VAL A 236 -13.29 -8.17 1.00
CA VAL A 236 -13.11 -9.42 1.75
C VAL A 236 -14.15 -9.57 2.86
N LYS A 237 -14.32 -8.53 3.68
CA LYS A 237 -15.12 -8.55 4.91
C LYS A 237 -16.62 -8.41 4.64
N GLU A 238 -17.01 -7.76 3.55
CA GLU A 238 -18.42 -7.59 3.20
C GLU A 238 -18.82 -8.50 2.05
N TRP A 239 -18.19 -8.33 0.88
CA TRP A 239 -18.65 -8.99 -0.34
C TRP A 239 -18.31 -10.50 -0.39
N LEU A 240 -17.07 -10.88 -0.06
CA LEU A 240 -16.67 -12.30 -0.01
C LEU A 240 -17.28 -13.01 1.20
N ALA A 241 -17.29 -12.36 2.37
CA ALA A 241 -17.88 -12.91 3.59
C ALA A 241 -19.33 -13.36 3.40
N GLN A 242 -20.16 -12.50 2.78
CA GLN A 242 -21.56 -12.81 2.47
C GLN A 242 -21.68 -14.03 1.54
N ARG A 243 -20.80 -14.13 0.54
CA ARG A 243 -20.79 -15.25 -0.42
C ARG A 243 -20.35 -16.57 0.20
N TRP A 244 -19.43 -16.52 1.16
CA TRP A 244 -19.02 -17.69 1.93
C TRP A 244 -20.02 -18.06 3.03
N GLY A 245 -21.06 -17.26 3.24
CA GLY A 245 -22.02 -17.45 4.33
C GLY A 245 -21.35 -17.36 5.70
N LYS A 246 -20.32 -16.51 5.83
CA LYS A 246 -19.48 -16.42 7.02
C LYS A 246 -19.56 -15.01 7.61
N PRO A 247 -19.67 -14.88 8.96
CA PRO A 247 -19.51 -13.61 9.63
C PRO A 247 -18.16 -12.95 9.31
N ALA A 248 -18.15 -11.65 9.07
CA ALA A 248 -16.95 -10.89 8.72
C ALA A 248 -15.85 -10.98 9.79
N ASN A 249 -16.23 -11.04 11.07
CA ASN A 249 -15.32 -11.19 12.21
C ASN A 249 -14.70 -12.60 12.33
N LEU A 250 -15.20 -13.58 11.60
CA LEU A 250 -14.59 -14.90 11.43
C LEU A 250 -13.69 -15.00 10.19
N ILE A 251 -13.44 -13.88 9.51
CA ILE A 251 -12.42 -13.81 8.46
C ILE A 251 -11.23 -13.08 9.03
N TYR A 252 -10.03 -13.64 8.90
CA TYR A 252 -8.78 -12.99 9.24
C TYR A 252 -8.06 -12.60 7.95
N HIS A 253 -8.06 -11.30 7.66
CA HIS A 253 -7.53 -10.71 6.44
C HIS A 253 -6.13 -10.16 6.68
N VAL A 254 -5.15 -10.83 6.08
CA VAL A 254 -3.75 -10.41 6.02
C VAL A 254 -3.51 -9.70 4.70
N THR A 255 -2.78 -8.58 4.71
CA THR A 255 -2.31 -7.97 3.48
C THR A 255 -0.79 -7.93 3.40
N VAL A 256 -0.23 -8.05 2.20
CA VAL A 256 1.21 -7.96 1.96
C VAL A 256 1.49 -6.71 1.14
N MET A 257 2.17 -5.75 1.75
CA MET A 257 2.30 -4.38 1.25
C MET A 257 3.76 -3.93 1.18
N PRO A 258 4.12 -3.02 0.25
CA PRO A 258 5.49 -2.59 0.07
C PRO A 258 5.88 -1.43 1.01
N CYS A 259 5.11 -1.14 2.06
CA CYS A 259 5.24 0.07 2.87
C CYS A 259 4.78 -0.17 4.31
N TYR A 260 5.53 0.34 5.29
CA TYR A 260 5.17 0.23 6.71
C TYR A 260 4.00 1.14 7.09
N ASP A 261 3.80 2.28 6.43
CA ASP A 261 2.65 3.16 6.69
C ASP A 261 1.31 2.45 6.43
N LYS A 262 1.29 1.35 5.66
CA LYS A 262 0.11 0.50 5.49
C LYS A 262 -0.31 -0.23 6.76
N LYS A 263 0.63 -0.55 7.66
CA LYS A 263 0.34 -1.07 9.02
C LYS A 263 -0.38 -0.02 9.85
N LEU A 264 0.07 1.24 9.78
CA LEU A 264 -0.60 2.36 10.44
C LEU A 264 -2.00 2.58 9.87
N GLU A 265 -2.14 2.52 8.54
CA GLU A 265 -3.44 2.62 7.88
C GLU A 265 -4.41 1.56 8.39
N ALA A 266 -4.02 0.29 8.45
CA ALA A 266 -4.87 -0.81 8.96
C ALA A 266 -5.27 -0.64 10.44
N SER A 267 -4.42 0.04 11.23
CA SER A 267 -4.68 0.29 12.66
C SER A 267 -5.62 1.45 12.93
N ARG A 268 -5.97 2.28 11.94
CA ARG A 268 -6.87 3.42 12.13
C ARG A 268 -8.25 2.94 12.58
N GLN A 269 -8.86 3.68 13.51
CA GLN A 269 -10.22 3.38 13.96
C GLN A 269 -11.27 3.63 12.88
N ASP A 270 -10.96 4.48 11.90
CA ASP A 270 -11.80 4.71 10.72
C ASP A 270 -12.08 3.44 9.89
N PHE A 271 -11.24 2.41 10.04
CA PHE A 271 -11.37 1.13 9.35
C PHE A 271 -11.77 -0.03 10.29
N TYR A 272 -12.22 0.28 11.50
CA TYR A 272 -12.97 -0.65 12.33
C TYR A 272 -14.47 -0.46 12.09
N ASN A 273 -15.17 -1.54 11.80
CA ASN A 273 -16.62 -1.52 11.61
C ASN A 273 -17.30 -2.12 12.85
N ASP A 274 -18.00 -1.30 13.63
CA ASP A 274 -18.69 -1.74 14.86
C ASP A 274 -19.79 -2.77 14.57
N ILE A 275 -20.52 -2.61 13.46
CA ILE A 275 -21.61 -3.51 13.06
C ILE A 275 -21.07 -4.90 12.72
N LEU A 276 -19.96 -4.94 11.98
CA LEU A 276 -19.28 -6.18 11.62
C LEU A 276 -18.36 -6.71 12.73
N SER A 277 -18.10 -5.89 13.75
CA SER A 277 -17.16 -6.15 14.86
C SER A 277 -15.79 -6.63 14.37
N THR A 278 -15.26 -5.98 13.33
CA THR A 278 -13.99 -6.35 12.71
C THR A 278 -13.35 -5.18 11.96
N ARG A 279 -12.06 -5.29 11.68
CA ARG A 279 -11.32 -4.35 10.81
C ARG A 279 -11.42 -4.78 9.35
N ASP A 280 -11.28 -3.82 8.45
CA ASP A 280 -11.10 -4.09 7.01
C ASP A 280 -9.85 -4.97 6.78
N VAL A 281 -8.76 -4.73 7.53
CA VAL A 281 -7.51 -5.50 7.51
C VAL A 281 -7.07 -5.82 8.92
N ASP A 282 -6.83 -7.10 9.23
CA ASP A 282 -6.46 -7.55 10.58
C ASP A 282 -4.95 -7.48 10.83
N CYS A 283 -4.15 -7.75 9.80
CA CYS A 283 -2.70 -7.66 9.88
C CYS A 283 -2.09 -7.29 8.52
N VAL A 284 -1.02 -6.48 8.55
CA VAL A 284 -0.25 -6.13 7.35
C VAL A 284 1.17 -6.67 7.51
N LEU A 285 1.63 -7.40 6.51
CA LEU A 285 3.02 -7.83 6.34
C LEU A 285 3.70 -6.94 5.30
N THR A 286 4.95 -6.62 5.52
CA THR A 286 5.81 -6.08 4.47
C THR A 286 6.27 -7.17 3.51
N THR A 287 6.76 -6.78 2.33
CA THR A 287 7.37 -7.73 1.38
C THR A 287 8.51 -8.53 2.01
N THR A 288 9.36 -7.87 2.81
CA THR A 288 10.46 -8.53 3.52
C THR A 288 9.98 -9.45 4.62
N GLU A 289 8.92 -9.10 5.35
CA GLU A 289 8.33 -10.01 6.35
C GLU A 289 7.74 -11.27 5.72
N LEU A 290 7.15 -11.17 4.51
CA LEU A 290 6.72 -12.36 3.76
C LEU A 290 7.92 -13.21 3.33
N GLU A 291 9.01 -12.59 2.87
CA GLU A 291 10.24 -13.28 2.50
C GLU A 291 10.89 -14.00 3.68
N ILE A 292 10.98 -13.35 4.85
CA ILE A 292 11.45 -13.97 6.10
C ILE A 292 10.56 -15.15 6.47
N LEU A 293 9.24 -14.97 6.42
CA LEU A 293 8.28 -16.02 6.73
C LEU A 293 8.44 -17.25 5.82
N MET A 294 8.68 -17.04 4.52
CA MET A 294 8.99 -18.13 3.58
C MET A 294 10.29 -18.83 3.93
N ARG A 295 11.35 -18.08 4.22
CA ARG A 295 12.65 -18.62 4.62
C ARG A 295 12.55 -19.46 5.90
N ASP A 296 11.85 -18.98 6.92
CA ASP A 296 11.67 -19.67 8.20
C ASP A 296 10.90 -20.98 8.05
N LYS A 297 10.00 -21.06 7.08
CA LYS A 297 9.27 -22.29 6.73
C LYS A 297 9.96 -23.11 5.64
N ALA A 298 11.21 -22.80 5.31
CA ALA A 298 12.01 -23.46 4.27
C ALA A 298 11.31 -23.53 2.90
N TRP A 299 10.53 -22.51 2.56
CA TRP A 299 9.90 -22.36 1.25
C TRP A 299 10.80 -21.60 0.28
N ASP A 300 11.15 -22.23 -0.83
CA ASP A 300 11.92 -21.60 -1.90
C ASP A 300 10.97 -20.98 -2.94
N ILE A 301 10.82 -19.64 -2.91
CA ILE A 301 10.00 -18.91 -3.89
C ILE A 301 10.66 -18.80 -5.27
N SER A 302 11.95 -19.08 -5.40
CA SER A 302 12.64 -19.08 -6.69
C SER A 302 12.32 -20.33 -7.52
N ALA A 303 11.93 -21.42 -6.86
CA ALA A 303 11.55 -22.67 -7.51
C ALA A 303 10.21 -22.53 -8.27
N PRO A 304 10.16 -22.89 -9.57
CA PRO A 304 8.92 -22.97 -10.31
C PRO A 304 7.94 -23.98 -9.71
N ILE A 305 6.65 -23.70 -9.81
CA ILE A 305 5.60 -24.64 -9.40
C ILE A 305 4.72 -25.07 -10.59
N PRO A 306 4.03 -26.21 -10.51
CA PRO A 306 3.04 -26.58 -11.52
C PRO A 306 1.97 -25.50 -11.70
N ASP A 307 1.53 -25.29 -12.94
CA ASP A 307 0.46 -24.34 -13.31
C ASP A 307 0.74 -22.86 -12.96
N GLU A 308 2.01 -22.43 -12.82
CA GLU A 308 2.32 -21.04 -12.44
C GLU A 308 1.93 -19.97 -13.48
N ASP A 309 1.75 -20.37 -14.74
CA ASP A 309 1.25 -19.50 -15.81
C ASP A 309 -0.28 -19.50 -15.95
N LYS A 310 -0.98 -20.32 -15.16
CA LYS A 310 -2.43 -20.51 -15.29
C LYS A 310 -3.18 -19.22 -15.00
N VAL A 311 -4.01 -18.82 -15.96
CA VAL A 311 -4.95 -17.71 -15.82
C VAL A 311 -6.22 -18.21 -15.15
N ARG A 312 -6.66 -17.54 -14.08
CA ARG A 312 -7.98 -17.79 -13.48
C ARG A 312 -8.97 -16.80 -14.08
N LEU A 313 -10.06 -17.34 -14.63
CA LEU A 313 -11.14 -16.51 -15.13
C LEU A 313 -11.96 -15.95 -13.95
N PRO A 314 -12.26 -14.64 -13.94
CA PRO A 314 -13.10 -14.07 -12.91
C PRO A 314 -14.50 -14.66 -12.98
N SER A 315 -15.11 -14.88 -11.82
CA SER A 315 -16.48 -15.38 -11.71
C SER A 315 -17.13 -14.73 -10.52
N ALA A 316 -18.10 -13.85 -10.79
CA ALA A 316 -18.91 -13.25 -9.75
C ALA A 316 -19.63 -14.34 -8.94
N GLU A 317 -20.21 -15.34 -9.59
CA GLU A 317 -20.96 -16.43 -8.95
C GLU A 317 -20.09 -17.22 -7.96
N ASN A 318 -18.85 -17.53 -8.33
CA ASN A 318 -17.92 -18.29 -7.50
C ASN A 318 -17.05 -17.43 -6.56
N GLY A 319 -17.28 -16.10 -6.51
CA GLY A 319 -16.50 -15.19 -5.68
C GLY A 319 -15.03 -15.05 -6.11
N VAL A 320 -14.72 -15.30 -7.38
CA VAL A 320 -13.38 -15.16 -7.94
C VAL A 320 -13.22 -13.74 -8.49
N LEU A 321 -12.44 -12.93 -7.76
CA LEU A 321 -12.08 -11.58 -8.17
C LEU A 321 -11.16 -11.59 -9.40
N PRO A 322 -11.26 -10.60 -10.30
CA PRO A 322 -10.27 -10.39 -11.35
C PRO A 322 -8.85 -10.26 -10.77
N GLU A 323 -7.88 -10.95 -11.38
CA GLU A 323 -6.48 -10.92 -10.96
C GLU A 323 -5.63 -10.11 -11.95
N LEU A 324 -4.59 -9.45 -11.43
CA LEU A 324 -3.56 -8.73 -12.20
C LEU A 324 -4.14 -7.74 -13.23
N VAL A 325 -5.19 -7.02 -12.84
CA VAL A 325 -5.83 -5.98 -13.64
C VAL A 325 -4.82 -4.89 -13.98
N GLN A 326 -4.61 -4.68 -15.27
CA GLN A 326 -3.69 -3.69 -15.80
C GLN A 326 -4.32 -2.30 -15.74
N HIS A 327 -3.53 -1.33 -15.27
CA HIS A 327 -3.94 0.07 -15.20
C HIS A 327 -2.87 0.91 -15.92
N PRO A 328 -3.25 1.73 -16.91
CA PRO A 328 -2.29 2.60 -17.59
C PRO A 328 -1.72 3.63 -16.63
N GLY A 329 -0.52 4.14 -16.91
CA GLY A 329 0.15 5.16 -16.11
C GLY A 329 1.44 4.67 -15.46
N SER A 330 2.00 5.50 -14.59
CA SER A 330 3.28 5.23 -13.93
C SER A 330 3.15 4.23 -12.77
N SER A 331 4.30 3.84 -12.21
CA SER A 331 4.43 3.02 -11.01
C SER A 331 3.71 3.59 -9.76
N SER A 332 3.20 4.83 -9.79
CA SER A 332 2.50 5.48 -8.68
C SER A 332 1.00 5.13 -8.58
N GLY A 333 0.57 4.03 -9.22
CA GLY A 333 -0.78 3.48 -9.03
C GLY A 333 -1.88 4.15 -9.86
N SER A 334 -1.54 4.83 -10.94
CA SER A 334 -2.46 5.27 -12.01
C SER A 334 -3.50 6.35 -11.66
N TYR A 335 -3.50 6.92 -10.44
CA TYR A 335 -4.51 7.91 -10.01
C TYR A 335 -4.63 9.12 -10.94
N LEU A 336 -3.50 9.77 -11.27
CA LEU A 336 -3.51 10.91 -12.19
C LEU A 336 -3.86 10.50 -13.62
N GLN A 337 -3.31 9.37 -14.09
CA GLN A 337 -3.59 8.87 -15.44
C GLN A 337 -5.09 8.59 -15.64
N ALA A 338 -5.74 7.95 -14.65
CA ALA A 338 -7.18 7.67 -14.70
C ALA A 338 -8.02 8.95 -14.84
N LEU A 339 -7.64 10.02 -14.15
CA LEU A 339 -8.28 11.33 -14.31
C LEU A 339 -8.04 11.91 -15.70
N ILE A 340 -6.79 11.88 -16.20
CA ILE A 340 -6.45 12.39 -17.54
C ILE A 340 -7.24 11.65 -18.62
N ASP A 341 -7.29 10.32 -18.56
CA ASP A 341 -8.02 9.48 -19.51
C ASP A 341 -9.51 9.81 -19.49
N SER A 342 -10.09 9.90 -18.30
CA SER A 342 -11.52 10.19 -18.12
C SER A 342 -11.90 11.59 -18.58
N VAL A 343 -11.08 12.61 -18.28
CA VAL A 343 -11.29 13.97 -18.79
C VAL A 343 -11.17 14.02 -20.31
N SER A 344 -10.19 13.31 -20.88
CA SER A 344 -9.97 13.25 -22.33
C SER A 344 -11.12 12.56 -23.07
N LEU A 345 -11.71 11.52 -22.47
CA LEU A 345 -12.89 10.84 -23.01
C LEU A 345 -14.14 11.75 -22.94
N SER A 346 -14.37 12.40 -21.80
CA SER A 346 -15.49 13.33 -21.63
C SER A 346 -15.41 14.54 -22.57
N ALA A 347 -14.21 15.00 -22.92
CA ALA A 347 -14.03 16.11 -23.87
C ALA A 347 -14.30 15.71 -25.34
N LYS A 348 -14.27 14.42 -25.68
CA LYS A 348 -14.51 13.92 -27.04
C LYS A 348 -15.99 13.69 -27.36
N LEU A 349 -16.87 13.70 -26.36
CA LEU A 349 -18.32 13.66 -26.56
C LEU A 349 -18.80 15.11 -26.81
N PRO A 350 -19.27 15.46 -28.02
CA PRO A 350 -19.93 16.74 -28.22
C PRO A 350 -21.15 16.77 -27.30
N SER A 351 -21.34 17.89 -26.60
CA SER A 351 -22.61 18.19 -25.92
C SER A 351 -23.74 18.14 -26.96
N VAL A 352 -24.57 17.10 -26.91
CA VAL A 352 -25.79 16.96 -27.72
C VAL A 352 -26.92 17.76 -27.07
#